data_AF-A0A497N8B8-F1
#
_entry.id   AF-A0A497N8B8-F1
#
_cell.length_a   1.000
_cell.length_b   1.000
_cell.length_c   1.000
_cell.angle_alpha   90.00
_cell.angle_beta   90.00
_cell.angle_gamma   90.00
#
_symmetry.space_group_name_H-M   'P 1'
#
loop_
_entity.id
_entity.type
_entity.pdbx_description
1 polymer ?
#
loop_
_entity_poly.entity_id
_entity_poly.type
_entity_poly.pdbx_seq_one_letter_code
_entity_poly.pdbx_strand_id
1 'polypeptide(L)'
;MELPPAELKEAILKILELTVELPELTSERLAAASTLTRREADFLLKQLSLEGLSIEANGRFLFHFEQRLKLALQAVRLGASPERASRNLSWREFEDFVRQVFESNGYKVSLHVRIKVEETFSEIDLLSLKGETLILADCKRWRRPLHLSGAKQAVQRQLLRLKALGNLENLEVLRKKMGELLPRKIYATPVVITLFEFPQKFVEKVPIVPIFKLSNFLYELPSHLHMLPIKEINI
;
A
#
# COMPACT_ATOMS: atom_id res chain seq x y z
N MET A 1 20.74 14.10 -21.01
CA MET A 1 19.61 14.99 -21.37
C MET A 1 18.56 14.73 -20.33
N GLU A 2 18.23 15.68 -19.47
CA GLU A 2 17.22 15.45 -18.44
C GLU A 2 15.83 15.62 -19.03
N LEU A 3 14.96 14.63 -18.85
CA LEU A 3 13.56 14.72 -19.24
C LEU A 3 12.82 15.70 -18.31
N PRO A 4 11.90 16.54 -18.83
CA PRO A 4 11.04 17.36 -17.99
C PRO A 4 10.29 16.51 -16.94
N PRO A 5 10.07 17.01 -15.71
CA PRO A 5 9.44 16.22 -14.63
C PRO A 5 8.07 15.62 -15.02
N ALA A 6 7.29 16.33 -15.82
CA ALA A 6 6.00 15.86 -16.31
C ALA A 6 6.13 14.66 -17.27
N GLU A 7 7.10 14.71 -18.20
CA GLU A 7 7.37 13.61 -19.13
C GLU A 7 7.99 12.40 -18.41
N LEU A 8 8.92 12.65 -17.50
CA LEU A 8 9.52 11.60 -16.66
C LEU A 8 8.44 10.84 -15.87
N LYS A 9 7.49 11.56 -15.26
CA LYS A 9 6.35 10.97 -14.55
C LYS A 9 5.55 10.04 -15.45
N GLU A 10 5.14 10.51 -16.64
CA GLU A 10 4.33 9.71 -17.56
C GLU A 10 5.11 8.51 -18.10
N ALA A 11 6.41 8.65 -18.36
CA ALA A 11 7.29 7.55 -18.73
C ALA A 11 7.39 6.50 -17.62
N ILE A 12 7.58 6.90 -16.36
CA ILE A 12 7.60 5.97 -15.21
C ILE A 12 6.27 5.22 -15.07
N LEU A 13 5.14 5.91 -15.17
CA LEU A 13 3.82 5.27 -15.13
C LEU A 13 3.65 4.26 -16.27
N LYS A 14 4.18 4.57 -17.46
CA LYS A 14 4.19 3.65 -18.60
C LYS A 14 5.10 2.44 -18.37
N ILE A 15 6.28 2.62 -17.76
CA ILE A 15 7.16 1.51 -17.37
C ILE A 15 6.42 0.56 -16.41
N LEU A 16 5.74 1.09 -15.39
CA LEU A 16 4.95 0.28 -14.45
C LEU A 16 3.84 -0.53 -15.15
N GLU A 17 3.20 0.05 -16.16
CA GLU A 17 2.19 -0.62 -16.99
C GLU A 17 2.78 -1.74 -17.85
N LEU A 18 3.90 -1.46 -18.54
CA LEU A 18 4.52 -2.43 -19.44
C LEU A 18 5.16 -3.60 -18.68
N THR A 19 5.51 -3.42 -17.41
CA THR A 19 6.25 -4.40 -16.62
C THR A 19 5.38 -5.24 -15.69
N VAL A 20 4.05 -5.21 -15.85
CA VAL A 20 3.11 -6.01 -15.02
C VAL A 20 3.28 -7.51 -15.26
N GLU A 21 3.25 -7.93 -16.52
CA GLU A 21 3.28 -9.35 -16.90
C GLU A 21 4.69 -9.83 -17.26
N LEU A 22 5.52 -8.93 -17.82
CA LEU A 22 6.89 -9.20 -18.20
C LEU A 22 7.79 -8.17 -17.53
N PRO A 23 8.66 -8.55 -16.57
CA PRO A 23 9.49 -7.60 -15.84
C PRO A 23 10.54 -6.93 -16.71
N GLU A 24 10.78 -7.44 -17.91
CA GLU A 24 11.78 -6.93 -18.85
C GLU A 24 11.19 -5.86 -19.78
N LEU A 25 11.99 -4.82 -20.03
CA LEU A 25 11.65 -3.73 -20.93
C LEU A 25 12.86 -3.35 -21.78
N THR A 26 12.61 -3.05 -23.06
CA THR A 26 13.62 -2.49 -23.97
C THR A 26 13.30 -1.04 -24.29
N SER A 27 14.31 -0.29 -24.75
CA SER A 27 14.14 1.10 -25.19
C SER A 27 13.12 1.22 -26.33
N GLU A 28 13.09 0.25 -27.25
CA GLU A 28 12.16 0.19 -28.39
C GLU A 28 10.72 0.01 -27.90
N ARG A 29 10.50 -0.90 -26.95
CA ARG A 29 9.17 -1.17 -26.39
C ARG A 29 8.64 0.01 -25.58
N LEU A 30 9.51 0.71 -24.85
CA LEU A 30 9.11 1.92 -24.13
C LEU A 30 8.79 3.07 -25.08
N ALA A 31 9.62 3.32 -26.09
CA ALA A 31 9.39 4.36 -27.08
C ALA A 31 8.10 4.10 -27.87
N ALA A 32 7.84 2.86 -28.29
CA ALA A 32 6.62 2.50 -29.02
C ALA A 32 5.33 2.69 -28.23
N ALA A 33 5.40 2.75 -26.90
CA ALA A 33 4.25 2.85 -26.00
C ALA A 33 4.18 4.18 -25.22
N SER A 34 5.06 5.14 -25.51
CA SER A 34 5.14 6.43 -24.85
C SER A 34 5.36 7.56 -25.87
N THR A 35 5.50 8.79 -25.39
CA THR A 35 5.83 9.95 -26.22
C THR A 35 7.33 10.10 -26.47
N LEU A 36 8.15 9.22 -25.88
CA LEU A 36 9.61 9.30 -25.97
C LEU A 36 10.11 8.74 -27.31
N THR A 37 11.14 9.38 -27.85
CA THR A 37 11.98 8.76 -28.88
C THR A 37 12.74 7.56 -28.30
N ARG A 38 13.21 6.65 -29.16
CA ARG A 38 14.06 5.52 -28.74
C ARG A 38 15.30 5.98 -27.96
N ARG A 39 15.91 7.10 -28.36
CA ARG A 39 17.09 7.65 -27.70
C ARG A 39 16.78 8.16 -26.29
N GLU A 40 15.65 8.85 -26.12
CA GLU A 40 15.20 9.31 -24.80
C GLU A 40 14.81 8.13 -23.90
N ALA A 41 14.13 7.12 -24.45
CA ALA A 41 13.79 5.90 -23.73
C ALA A 41 15.05 5.15 -23.26
N ASP A 42 16.06 4.98 -24.13
CA ASP A 42 17.34 4.36 -23.76
C ASP A 42 18.07 5.16 -22.68
N PHE A 43 18.14 6.49 -22.83
CA PHE A 43 18.76 7.36 -21.84
C PHE A 43 18.07 7.25 -20.48
N LEU A 44 16.72 7.31 -20.45
CA LEU A 44 15.94 7.16 -19.23
C LEU A 44 16.18 5.81 -18.56
N LEU A 45 16.10 4.70 -19.31
CA LEU A 45 16.25 3.36 -18.74
C LEU A 45 17.65 3.14 -18.14
N LYS A 46 18.70 3.66 -18.80
CA LYS A 46 20.07 3.65 -18.28
C LYS A 46 20.20 4.51 -17.02
N GLN A 47 19.61 5.70 -17.00
CA GLN A 47 19.60 6.55 -15.81
C GLN A 47 18.91 5.84 -14.63
N LEU A 48 17.73 5.25 -14.86
CA LEU A 48 17.04 4.45 -13.85
C LEU A 48 17.90 3.30 -13.35
N SER A 49 18.71 2.68 -14.21
CA SER A 49 19.61 1.60 -13.79
C SER A 49 20.72 2.11 -12.87
N LEU A 50 21.32 3.26 -13.20
CA LEU A 50 22.32 3.93 -12.36
C LEU A 50 21.76 4.34 -10.99
N GLU A 51 20.48 4.71 -10.93
CA GLU A 51 19.76 5.02 -9.69
C GLU A 51 19.29 3.78 -8.91
N GLY A 52 19.56 2.56 -9.41
CA GLY A 52 19.10 1.30 -8.81
C GLY A 52 17.59 1.07 -8.90
N LEU A 53 16.93 1.76 -9.84
CA LEU A 53 15.50 1.67 -10.16
C LEU A 53 15.22 0.71 -11.33
N SER A 54 16.25 0.16 -11.95
CA SER A 54 16.19 -0.95 -12.91
C SER A 54 17.50 -1.74 -12.88
N ILE A 55 17.51 -2.94 -13.42
CA ILE A 55 18.73 -3.75 -13.60
C ILE A 55 18.96 -3.94 -15.10
N GLU A 56 20.07 -3.43 -15.63
CA GLU A 56 20.46 -3.66 -17.02
C GLU A 56 21.07 -5.06 -17.20
N ALA A 57 20.55 -5.83 -18.15
CA ALA A 57 21.04 -7.16 -18.51
C ALA A 57 20.81 -7.43 -20.01
N ASN A 58 21.87 -7.75 -20.74
CA ASN A 58 21.81 -8.13 -22.16
C ASN A 58 21.02 -7.15 -23.05
N GLY A 59 21.18 -5.83 -22.83
CA GLY A 59 20.46 -4.79 -23.57
C GLY A 59 18.98 -4.64 -23.19
N ARG A 60 18.56 -5.23 -22.06
CA ARG A 60 17.21 -5.11 -21.48
C ARG A 60 17.30 -4.54 -20.08
N PHE A 61 16.18 -4.01 -19.60
CA PHE A 61 16.05 -3.46 -18.27
C PHE A 61 14.99 -4.23 -17.49
N LEU A 62 15.38 -4.77 -16.33
CA LEU A 62 14.53 -5.56 -15.46
C LEU A 62 13.95 -4.71 -14.34
N PHE A 63 12.64 -4.86 -14.13
CA PHE A 63 11.88 -4.18 -13.11
C PHE A 63 11.20 -5.24 -12.22
N HIS A 64 11.93 -5.72 -11.22
CA HIS A 64 11.37 -6.61 -10.22
C HIS A 64 10.60 -5.81 -9.15
N PHE A 65 10.07 -6.55 -8.16
CA PHE A 65 9.27 -6.03 -7.07
C PHE A 65 9.78 -4.71 -6.47
N GLU A 66 11.06 -4.68 -6.07
CA GLU A 66 11.65 -3.51 -5.41
C GLU A 66 11.75 -2.30 -6.34
N GLN A 67 12.17 -2.51 -7.58
CA GLN A 67 12.29 -1.47 -8.59
C GLN A 67 10.91 -0.85 -8.88
N ARG A 68 9.90 -1.69 -9.07
CA ARG A 68 8.53 -1.27 -9.35
C ARG A 68 7.92 -0.49 -8.18
N LEU A 69 8.16 -0.92 -6.95
CA LEU A 69 7.74 -0.16 -5.76
C LEU A 69 8.43 1.21 -5.70
N LYS A 70 9.75 1.28 -5.90
CA LYS A 70 10.50 2.56 -5.89
C LYS A 70 10.02 3.49 -7.00
N LEU A 71 9.76 2.97 -8.20
CA LEU A 71 9.21 3.73 -9.32
C LEU A 71 7.82 4.29 -9.02
N ALA A 72 6.93 3.52 -8.39
CA ALA A 72 5.62 4.02 -7.99
C ALA A 72 5.73 5.17 -6.97
N LEU A 73 6.63 5.06 -6.00
CA LEU A 73 6.90 6.15 -5.05
C LEU A 73 7.49 7.39 -5.76
N GLN A 74 8.39 7.19 -6.71
CA GLN A 74 8.96 8.28 -7.52
C GLN A 74 7.90 8.97 -8.38
N ALA A 75 6.99 8.22 -9.00
CA ALA A 75 5.87 8.80 -9.75
C ALA A 75 5.03 9.73 -8.87
N VAL A 76 4.76 9.35 -7.61
CA VAL A 76 4.05 10.22 -6.66
C VAL A 76 4.86 11.48 -6.34
N ARG A 77 6.18 11.36 -6.11
CA ARG A 77 7.06 12.52 -5.89
C ARG A 77 7.06 13.49 -7.07
N LEU A 78 6.90 12.97 -8.29
CA LEU A 78 6.76 13.77 -9.52
C LEU A 78 5.33 14.29 -9.75
N GLY A 79 4.41 14.09 -8.81
CA GLY A 79 3.05 14.61 -8.84
C GLY A 79 2.00 13.67 -9.46
N ALA A 80 2.29 12.38 -9.63
CA ALA A 80 1.23 11.41 -9.93
C ALA A 80 0.36 11.20 -8.68
N SER A 81 -0.95 10.97 -8.86
CA SER A 81 -1.78 10.56 -7.74
C SER A 81 -1.36 9.15 -7.25
N PRO A 82 -1.47 8.84 -5.95
CA PRO A 82 -1.19 7.50 -5.42
C PRO A 82 -1.98 6.40 -6.13
N GLU A 83 -3.20 6.69 -6.57
CA GLU A 83 -4.00 5.76 -7.38
C GLU A 83 -3.32 5.44 -8.72
N ARG A 84 -2.88 6.46 -9.48
CA ARG A 84 -2.21 6.25 -10.77
C ARG A 84 -0.91 5.46 -10.61
N ALA A 85 -0.12 5.81 -9.59
CA ALA A 85 1.16 5.16 -9.31
C ALA A 85 1.00 3.70 -8.89
N SER A 86 -0.08 3.36 -8.18
CA SER A 86 -0.29 2.01 -7.64
C SER A 86 -1.20 1.11 -8.49
N ARG A 87 -1.86 1.65 -9.52
CA ARG A 87 -2.82 0.92 -10.38
C ARG A 87 -2.22 -0.36 -10.99
N ASN A 88 -0.99 -0.25 -11.47
CA ASN A 88 -0.29 -1.33 -12.16
C ASN A 88 0.61 -2.16 -11.24
N LEU A 89 0.64 -1.88 -9.93
CA LEU A 89 1.39 -2.69 -8.97
C LEU A 89 0.73 -4.06 -8.77
N SER A 90 1.45 -5.12 -8.43
CA SER A 90 0.87 -6.38 -7.96
C SER A 90 0.17 -6.20 -6.60
N TRP A 91 -0.53 -7.23 -6.11
CA TRP A 91 -1.19 -7.15 -4.79
C TRP A 91 -0.17 -6.90 -3.67
N ARG A 92 0.92 -7.66 -3.67
CA ARG A 92 2.03 -7.51 -2.73
C ARG A 92 2.69 -6.14 -2.85
N GLU A 93 2.91 -5.65 -4.08
CA GLU A 93 3.49 -4.33 -4.30
C GLU A 93 2.56 -3.22 -3.79
N PHE A 94 1.24 -3.41 -3.88
CA PHE A 94 0.26 -2.48 -3.32
C PHE A 94 0.30 -2.45 -1.79
N GLU A 95 0.38 -3.60 -1.13
CA GLU A 95 0.52 -3.67 0.34
C GLU A 95 1.80 -2.97 0.83
N ASP A 96 2.92 -3.18 0.15
CA ASP A 96 4.16 -2.48 0.44
C ASP A 96 4.07 -0.97 0.13
N PHE A 97 3.37 -0.58 -0.93
CA PHE A 97 3.11 0.83 -1.21
C PHE A 97 2.28 1.47 -0.09
N VAL A 98 1.24 0.80 0.38
CA VAL A 98 0.43 1.23 1.53
C VAL A 98 1.30 1.32 2.79
N ARG A 99 2.17 0.34 3.06
CA ARG A 99 3.14 0.38 4.17
C ARG A 99 3.97 1.66 4.14
N GLN A 100 4.51 2.02 2.96
CA GLN A 100 5.32 3.23 2.82
C GLN A 100 4.51 4.51 3.12
N VAL A 101 3.21 4.53 2.78
CA VAL A 101 2.33 5.64 3.17
C VAL A 101 2.18 5.72 4.69
N PHE A 102 1.92 4.61 5.39
CA PHE A 102 1.85 4.58 6.86
C PHE A 102 3.16 5.02 7.52
N GLU A 103 4.30 4.46 7.08
CA GLU A 103 5.61 4.78 7.63
C GLU A 103 5.97 6.26 7.42
N SER A 104 5.66 6.83 6.25
CA SER A 104 5.84 8.26 6.01
C SER A 104 4.96 9.16 6.89
N ASN A 105 3.86 8.62 7.44
CA ASN A 105 3.00 9.28 8.41
C ASN A 105 3.40 8.97 9.87
N GLY A 106 4.56 8.35 10.09
CA GLY A 106 5.14 8.10 11.41
C GLY A 106 4.56 6.87 12.13
N TYR A 107 3.93 5.94 11.40
CA TYR A 107 3.50 4.67 11.96
C TYR A 107 4.61 3.63 11.88
N LYS A 108 4.75 2.80 12.93
CA LYS A 108 5.44 1.52 12.83
C LYS A 108 4.51 0.52 12.15
N VAL A 109 5.01 -0.28 11.21
CA VAL A 109 4.18 -1.18 10.41
C VAL A 109 4.71 -2.61 10.43
N SER A 110 3.81 -3.59 10.41
CA SER A 110 4.07 -5.00 10.14
C SER A 110 3.09 -5.52 9.10
N LEU A 111 3.59 -6.19 8.06
CA LEU A 111 2.76 -6.83 7.04
C LEU A 111 2.48 -8.30 7.38
N HIS A 112 1.41 -8.84 6.79
CA HIS A 112 1.04 -10.27 6.83
C HIS A 112 1.01 -10.83 8.25
N VAL A 113 0.32 -10.15 9.16
CA VAL A 113 0.24 -10.54 10.57
C VAL A 113 -0.87 -11.57 10.74
N ARG A 114 -0.48 -12.83 11.01
CA ARG A 114 -1.43 -13.90 11.30
C ARG A 114 -1.82 -13.91 12.77
N ILE A 115 -3.13 -13.84 13.03
CA ILE A 115 -3.73 -13.91 14.36
C ILE A 115 -4.74 -15.05 14.41
N LYS A 116 -5.00 -15.57 15.61
CA LYS A 116 -6.06 -16.53 15.85
C LYS A 116 -7.41 -15.82 15.91
N VAL A 117 -8.37 -16.25 15.10
CA VAL A 117 -9.76 -15.79 15.11
C VAL A 117 -10.62 -17.03 15.31
N GLU A 118 -11.24 -17.13 16.49
CA GLU A 118 -11.94 -18.34 16.93
C GLU A 118 -10.98 -19.55 16.89
N GLU A 119 -11.34 -20.62 16.17
CA GLU A 119 -10.55 -21.85 16.04
C GLU A 119 -9.63 -21.85 14.79
N THR A 120 -9.50 -20.72 14.10
CA THR A 120 -8.73 -20.63 12.85
C THR A 120 -7.73 -19.48 12.87
N PHE A 121 -6.85 -19.41 11.88
CA PHE A 121 -5.96 -18.27 11.68
C PHE A 121 -6.47 -17.35 10.59
N SER A 122 -6.39 -16.04 10.84
CA SER A 122 -6.70 -14.99 9.87
C SER A 122 -5.50 -14.07 9.72
N GLU A 123 -5.21 -13.68 8.48
CA GLU A 123 -4.18 -12.69 8.17
C GLU A 123 -4.75 -11.28 8.23
N ILE A 124 -4.03 -10.37 8.89
CA ILE A 124 -4.16 -8.92 8.79
C ILE A 124 -3.07 -8.46 7.83
N ASP A 125 -3.46 -7.92 6.67
CA ASP A 125 -2.53 -7.53 5.61
C ASP A 125 -1.51 -6.51 6.13
N LEU A 126 -1.98 -5.52 6.90
CA LEU A 126 -1.13 -4.49 7.49
C LEU A 126 -1.59 -4.15 8.91
N LEU A 127 -0.68 -4.29 9.87
CA LEU A 127 -0.85 -3.84 11.24
C LEU A 127 0.06 -2.63 11.49
N SER A 128 -0.47 -1.54 12.01
CA SER A 128 0.31 -0.32 12.23
C SER A 128 0.02 0.36 13.57
N LEU A 129 1.06 0.92 14.19
CA LEU A 129 0.99 1.53 15.51
C LEU A 129 1.65 2.92 15.49
N LYS A 130 0.97 3.91 16.05
CA LYS A 130 1.53 5.24 16.33
C LYS A 130 0.96 5.74 17.65
N GLY A 131 1.85 6.00 18.63
CA GLY A 131 1.42 6.24 20.01
C GLY A 131 0.60 5.07 20.53
N GLU A 132 -0.62 5.34 20.99
CA GLU A 132 -1.56 4.31 21.49
C GLU A 132 -2.55 3.83 20.41
N THR A 133 -2.51 4.38 19.19
CA THR A 133 -3.45 4.02 18.12
C THR A 133 -2.90 2.87 17.28
N LEU A 134 -3.61 1.73 17.31
CA LEU A 134 -3.33 0.57 16.47
C LEU A 134 -4.35 0.49 15.34
N ILE A 135 -3.90 0.43 14.09
CA ILE A 135 -4.75 0.26 12.93
C ILE A 135 -4.53 -1.12 12.35
N LEU A 136 -5.62 -1.87 12.20
CA LEU A 136 -5.68 -3.09 11.41
C LEU A 136 -6.18 -2.69 10.03
N ALA A 137 -5.35 -2.81 9.02
CA ALA A 137 -5.71 -2.49 7.65
C ALA A 137 -5.82 -3.77 6.80
N ASP A 138 -6.91 -3.85 6.05
CA ASP A 138 -7.08 -4.82 4.96
C ASP A 138 -6.86 -4.09 3.63
N CYS A 139 -5.87 -4.52 2.86
CA CYS A 139 -5.40 -3.88 1.64
C CYS A 139 -6.08 -4.51 0.43
N LYS A 140 -7.07 -3.81 -0.09
CA LYS A 140 -7.93 -4.29 -1.17
C LYS A 140 -7.54 -3.68 -2.51
N ARG A 141 -6.60 -4.34 -3.19
CA ARG A 141 -6.17 -3.99 -4.56
C ARG A 141 -7.13 -4.55 -5.63
N TRP A 142 -8.41 -4.24 -5.52
CA TRP A 142 -9.39 -4.70 -6.48
C TRP A 142 -9.21 -4.02 -7.84
N ARG A 143 -9.13 -4.82 -8.91
CA ARG A 143 -8.98 -4.32 -10.30
C ARG A 143 -10.20 -3.54 -10.80
N ARG A 144 -11.33 -3.64 -10.11
CA ARG A 144 -12.57 -2.90 -10.38
C ARG A 144 -13.16 -2.39 -9.06
N PRO A 145 -13.88 -1.25 -9.05
CA PRO A 145 -14.65 -0.83 -7.89
C PRO A 145 -15.56 -1.97 -7.41
N LEU A 146 -15.51 -2.28 -6.13
CA LEU A 146 -16.25 -3.44 -5.63
C LEU A 146 -17.75 -3.14 -5.54
N HIS A 147 -18.56 -4.20 -5.63
CA HIS A 147 -19.94 -4.14 -5.18
C HIS A 147 -20.01 -4.15 -3.65
N LEU A 148 -21.08 -3.58 -3.09
CA LEU A 148 -21.30 -3.43 -1.66
C LEU A 148 -21.16 -4.75 -0.88
N SER A 149 -21.56 -5.87 -1.46
CA SER A 149 -21.49 -7.19 -0.82
C SER A 149 -20.07 -7.60 -0.44
N GLY A 150 -19.09 -7.45 -1.35
CA GLY A 150 -17.72 -7.80 -1.04
C GLY A 150 -17.03 -6.80 -0.11
N ALA A 151 -17.45 -5.52 -0.13
CA ALA A 151 -16.99 -4.51 0.83
C ALA A 151 -17.48 -4.86 2.24
N LYS A 152 -18.77 -5.21 2.38
CA LYS A 152 -19.34 -5.76 3.63
C LYS A 152 -18.56 -6.98 4.11
N GLN A 153 -18.24 -7.92 3.23
CA GLN A 153 -17.49 -9.11 3.64
C GLN A 153 -16.07 -8.78 4.13
N ALA A 154 -15.37 -7.85 3.48
CA ALA A 154 -14.05 -7.38 3.94
C ALA A 154 -14.15 -6.71 5.31
N VAL A 155 -15.15 -5.85 5.50
CA VAL A 155 -15.43 -5.16 6.76
C VAL A 155 -15.77 -6.14 7.89
N GLN A 156 -16.63 -7.11 7.64
CA GLN A 156 -17.01 -8.10 8.65
C GLN A 156 -15.80 -8.93 9.10
N ARG A 157 -14.92 -9.33 8.17
CA ARG A 157 -13.65 -9.99 8.52
C ARG A 157 -12.74 -9.09 9.36
N GLN A 158 -12.64 -7.80 9.03
CA GLN A 158 -11.88 -6.84 9.84
C GLN A 158 -12.45 -6.67 11.25
N LEU A 159 -13.78 -6.64 11.41
CA LEU A 159 -14.42 -6.59 12.71
C LEU A 159 -14.16 -7.86 13.54
N LEU A 160 -14.12 -9.04 12.92
CA LEU A 160 -13.74 -10.28 13.59
C LEU A 160 -12.27 -10.24 14.06
N ARG A 161 -11.35 -9.78 13.22
CA ARG A 161 -9.93 -9.60 13.59
C ARG A 161 -9.76 -8.62 14.74
N LEU A 162 -10.48 -7.49 14.71
CA LEU A 162 -10.51 -6.52 15.80
C LEU A 162 -10.97 -7.17 17.11
N LYS A 163 -12.08 -7.92 17.07
CA LYS A 163 -12.59 -8.64 18.26
C LYS A 163 -11.56 -9.63 18.80
N ALA A 164 -10.85 -10.35 17.94
CA ALA A 164 -9.91 -11.39 18.35
C ALA A 164 -8.60 -10.86 18.97
N LEU A 165 -8.17 -9.63 18.65
CA LEU A 165 -6.87 -9.10 19.11
C LEU A 165 -6.65 -9.09 20.63
N GLY A 166 -7.71 -9.06 21.43
CA GLY A 166 -7.60 -9.02 22.90
C GLY A 166 -7.28 -10.37 23.56
N ASN A 167 -7.21 -11.47 22.81
CA ASN A 167 -6.91 -12.78 23.36
C ASN A 167 -5.39 -12.91 23.61
N LEU A 168 -5.00 -13.61 24.69
CA LEU A 168 -3.60 -13.72 25.13
C LEU A 168 -2.62 -14.11 24.00
N GLU A 169 -2.97 -15.12 23.20
CA GLU A 169 -2.15 -15.58 22.06
C GLU A 169 -1.90 -14.44 21.04
N ASN A 170 -2.92 -13.61 20.78
CA ASN A 170 -2.80 -12.51 19.82
C ASN A 170 -2.04 -11.30 20.39
N LEU A 171 -2.04 -11.12 21.72
CA LEU A 171 -1.20 -10.11 22.38
C LEU A 171 0.29 -10.45 22.26
N GLU A 172 0.64 -11.74 22.33
CA GLU A 172 2.02 -12.19 22.08
C GLU A 172 2.45 -11.90 20.65
N VAL A 173 1.58 -12.19 19.66
CA VAL A 173 1.81 -11.83 18.26
C VAL A 173 2.02 -10.33 18.11
N LEU A 174 1.19 -9.51 18.76
CA LEU A 174 1.29 -8.06 18.74
C LEU A 174 2.64 -7.59 19.29
N ARG A 175 3.08 -8.09 20.45
CA ARG A 175 4.40 -7.78 21.04
C ARG A 175 5.55 -8.17 20.10
N LYS A 176 5.48 -9.37 19.50
CA LYS A 176 6.51 -9.83 18.57
C LYS A 176 6.61 -8.97 17.31
N LYS A 177 5.48 -8.53 16.76
CA LYS A 177 5.41 -7.76 15.51
C LYS A 177 5.69 -6.27 15.73
N MET A 178 5.19 -5.71 16.82
CA MET A 178 5.26 -4.28 17.10
C MET A 178 6.38 -3.91 18.09
N GLY A 179 7.13 -4.89 18.61
CA GLY A 179 8.23 -4.71 19.56
C GLY A 179 7.79 -4.79 21.01
N GLU A 180 8.76 -4.98 21.92
CA GLU A 180 8.49 -5.20 23.35
C GLU A 180 8.02 -3.94 24.10
N LEU A 181 8.38 -2.75 23.61
CA LEU A 181 7.99 -1.46 24.18
C LEU A 181 6.64 -0.99 23.64
N LEU A 182 5.61 -1.83 23.76
CA LEU A 182 4.23 -1.42 23.50
C LEU A 182 3.75 -0.43 24.60
N PRO A 183 2.87 0.52 24.26
CA PRO A 183 2.23 1.34 25.27
C PRO A 183 1.37 0.45 26.19
N ARG A 184 1.18 0.87 27.44
CA ARG A 184 0.34 0.17 28.43
C ARG A 184 -1.09 -0.05 27.94
N LYS A 185 -1.54 0.85 27.08
CA LYS A 185 -2.89 0.89 26.55
C LYS A 185 -2.85 1.11 25.04
N ILE A 186 -3.65 0.34 24.31
CA ILE A 186 -3.80 0.43 22.87
C ILE A 186 -5.27 0.58 22.51
N TYR A 187 -5.56 1.50 21.61
CA TYR A 187 -6.85 1.70 20.97
C TYR A 187 -6.77 1.18 19.53
N ALA A 188 -7.28 -0.03 19.33
CA ALA A 188 -7.28 -0.70 18.05
C ALA A 188 -8.51 -0.30 17.22
N THR A 189 -8.33 0.03 15.94
CA THR A 189 -9.42 0.31 14.99
C THR A 189 -9.19 -0.40 13.65
N PRO A 190 -10.23 -0.97 13.02
CA PRO A 190 -10.12 -1.55 11.69
C PRO A 190 -10.26 -0.47 10.61
N VAL A 191 -9.56 -0.66 9.49
CA VAL A 191 -9.67 0.14 8.28
C VAL A 191 -9.62 -0.80 7.07
N VAL A 192 -10.36 -0.49 6.01
CA VAL A 192 -10.21 -1.15 4.70
C VAL A 192 -9.64 -0.13 3.73
N ILE A 193 -8.52 -0.46 3.09
CA ILE A 193 -7.82 0.44 2.17
C ILE A 193 -8.04 -0.07 0.75
N THR A 194 -8.47 0.80 -0.15
CA THR A 194 -8.80 0.42 -1.53
C THR A 194 -7.92 1.13 -2.54
N LEU A 195 -7.66 0.49 -3.67
CA LEU A 195 -6.97 1.16 -4.79
C LEU A 195 -7.81 2.32 -5.35
N PHE A 196 -9.11 2.08 -5.56
CA PHE A 196 -10.04 3.06 -6.13
C PHE A 196 -10.99 3.61 -5.07
N GLU A 197 -11.61 4.74 -5.37
CA GLU A 197 -12.71 5.27 -4.57
C GLU A 197 -13.89 4.29 -4.54
N PHE A 198 -14.39 4.04 -3.33
CA PHE A 198 -15.62 3.28 -3.10
C PHE A 198 -16.76 4.28 -2.79
N PRO A 199 -17.99 4.07 -3.30
CA PRO A 199 -19.07 5.06 -3.16
C PRO A 199 -19.42 5.44 -1.73
N GLN A 200 -19.18 4.56 -0.76
CA GLN A 200 -19.47 4.81 0.65
C GLN A 200 -18.17 4.97 1.44
N LYS A 201 -18.07 6.03 2.24
CA LYS A 201 -16.91 6.23 3.11
C LYS A 201 -16.83 5.23 4.27
N PHE A 202 -17.98 4.68 4.65
CA PHE A 202 -18.12 3.74 5.77
C PHE A 202 -19.06 2.61 5.38
N VAL A 203 -18.74 1.42 5.85
CA VAL A 203 -19.63 0.25 5.86
C VAL A 203 -19.56 -0.32 7.27
N GLU A 204 -20.71 -0.49 7.93
CA GLU A 204 -20.80 -0.94 9.34
C GLU A 204 -19.87 -0.13 10.28
N LYS A 205 -19.80 1.20 10.06
CA LYS A 205 -18.91 2.15 10.75
C LYS A 205 -17.40 1.95 10.51
N VAL A 206 -16.98 0.91 9.78
CA VAL A 206 -15.58 0.72 9.39
C VAL A 206 -15.27 1.63 8.19
N PRO A 207 -14.21 2.45 8.26
CA PRO A 207 -13.82 3.33 7.17
C PRO A 207 -13.29 2.52 5.98
N ILE A 208 -13.73 2.91 4.78
CA ILE A 208 -13.20 2.45 3.50
C ILE A 208 -12.45 3.63 2.88
N VAL A 209 -11.13 3.50 2.81
CA VAL A 209 -10.23 4.61 2.51
C VAL A 209 -9.50 4.33 1.20
N PRO A 210 -9.78 5.09 0.12
CA PRO A 210 -9.01 4.94 -1.10
C PRO A 210 -7.58 5.45 -0.91
N ILE A 211 -6.62 4.84 -1.59
CA ILE A 211 -5.18 5.09 -1.42
C ILE A 211 -4.81 6.57 -1.56
N PHE A 212 -5.48 7.31 -2.45
CA PHE A 212 -5.21 8.73 -2.65
C PHE A 212 -5.70 9.63 -1.50
N LYS A 213 -6.57 9.14 -0.60
CA LYS A 213 -7.03 9.84 0.62
C LYS A 213 -6.33 9.33 1.88
N LEU A 214 -5.50 8.30 1.79
CA LEU A 214 -4.95 7.60 2.95
C LEU A 214 -4.13 8.51 3.87
N SER A 215 -3.22 9.32 3.32
CA SER A 215 -2.41 10.23 4.14
C SER A 215 -3.26 11.21 4.94
N ASN A 216 -4.27 11.83 4.31
CA ASN A 216 -5.18 12.75 4.99
C ASN A 216 -6.00 12.03 6.06
N PHE A 217 -6.52 10.84 5.76
CA PHE A 217 -7.22 10.01 6.73
C PHE A 217 -6.34 9.72 7.96
N LEU A 218 -5.07 9.34 7.76
CA LEU A 218 -4.14 9.05 8.87
C LEU A 218 -3.80 10.28 9.71
N TYR A 219 -3.76 11.46 9.08
CA TYR A 219 -3.54 12.74 9.75
C TYR A 219 -4.75 13.14 10.63
N GLU A 220 -5.97 12.96 10.12
CA GLU A 220 -7.21 13.33 10.81
C GLU A 220 -7.67 12.28 11.84
N LEU A 221 -7.21 11.03 11.72
CA LEU A 221 -7.66 9.91 12.53
C LEU A 221 -7.62 10.15 14.06
N PRO A 222 -6.56 10.73 14.66
CA PRO A 222 -6.53 10.94 16.12
C PRO A 222 -7.71 11.75 16.65
N SER A 223 -8.16 12.77 15.91
CA SER A 223 -9.29 13.63 16.29
C SER A 223 -10.64 12.94 16.13
N HIS A 224 -10.70 11.88 15.32
CA HIS A 224 -11.94 11.21 14.92
C HIS A 224 -12.04 9.76 15.38
N LEU A 225 -11.01 9.24 16.08
CA LEU A 225 -10.91 7.85 16.48
C LEU A 225 -12.17 7.38 17.21
N HIS A 226 -12.69 8.18 18.13
CA HIS A 226 -13.90 7.92 18.94
C HIS A 226 -15.18 7.65 18.12
N MET A 227 -15.20 8.00 16.84
CA MET A 227 -16.34 7.74 15.94
C MET A 227 -16.25 6.38 15.24
N LEU A 228 -15.11 5.68 15.35
CA LEU A 228 -14.85 4.40 14.70
C LEU A 228 -15.07 3.23 15.67
N PRO A 229 -15.22 1.99 15.15
CA PRO A 229 -15.14 0.79 15.98
C PRO A 229 -13.77 0.69 16.66
N ILE A 230 -13.73 0.88 17.98
CA ILE A 230 -12.52 0.76 18.78
C ILE A 230 -12.57 -0.49 19.64
N LYS A 231 -11.43 -1.16 19.78
CA LYS A 231 -11.16 -2.08 20.88
C LYS A 231 -10.02 -1.54 21.74
N GLU A 232 -10.31 -1.36 23.02
CA GLU A 232 -9.29 -1.08 24.02
C GLU A 232 -8.57 -2.38 24.40
N ILE A 233 -7.24 -2.32 24.44
CA ILE A 233 -6.37 -3.44 24.78
C ILE A 233 -5.37 -2.97 25.84
N ASN A 234 -5.33 -3.66 26.97
CA ASN A 234 -4.32 -3.45 28.00
C ASN A 234 -3.17 -4.44 27.74
N ILE A 235 -1.93 -3.93 27.73
CA ILE A 235 -0.72 -4.69 27.41
C ILE A 235 0.03 -5.10 28.66
#